data_AF-A0A1G8CSH9-F1
#
_entry.id   AF-A0A1G8CSH9-F1
#
_cell.length_a   1.000
_cell.length_b   1.000
_cell.length_c   1.000
_cell.angle_alpha   90.00
_cell.angle_beta   90.00
_cell.angle_gamma   90.00
#
_symmetry.space_group_name_H-M   'P 1'
#
loop_
_entity.id
_entity.type
_entity.pdbx_description
1 polymer ?
#
loop_
_entity_poly.entity_id
_entity_poly.type
_entity_poly.pdbx_seq_one_letter_code
_entity_poly.pdbx_strand_id
1 'polypeptide(L)'
;MRKSNIIPYLAFLLLITGIIFSAYKSKEVSTKGLKDYYRKYFPIGVAVTPWDLSGDKRNLILNQFNSITAENVMKMGPIHPMEDTYNWKMADSIASFARLNGLKLRGHCLVWHKQTPSWLFKGEDGNMVSKEVLLKRLKEHINTVVSRYKKDIYAWDVVNEVIADDSAYFRKSPLYEIAGEDFVEMAFRYAHQADPNAQLFYNDYNTEQPLKREKIYKMLKGLLAKGVPIHGIGLQGHWSVNNPSRSELEKSIALFSTLGLKIQITELDVSVYSGNQGGRLIQGNTSSNTEQFTPEMEEKQLQQYKMIFEVLRKYKTNITGVTFWNLSDKYSWLDNRGRKNYPLLFDQNLMPKKAFYEVTKF
;
A
#
# COMPACT_ATOMS: atom_id res chain seq x y z
N MET A 1 30.67 -74.44 -64.21
CA MET A 1 29.85 -75.66 -64.06
C MET A 1 29.89 -76.09 -62.59
N ARG A 2 28.74 -76.48 -62.04
CA ARG A 2 28.48 -77.09 -60.70
C ARG A 2 28.19 -76.16 -59.50
N LYS A 3 26.91 -76.29 -59.10
CA LYS A 3 26.25 -76.00 -57.83
C LYS A 3 26.92 -76.76 -56.68
N SER A 4 26.91 -76.20 -55.46
CA SER A 4 26.01 -76.62 -54.35
C SER A 4 26.52 -76.18 -52.96
N ASN A 5 25.67 -75.39 -52.28
CA ASN A 5 25.26 -75.37 -50.87
C ASN A 5 26.25 -75.66 -49.73
N ILE A 6 26.23 -74.80 -48.70
CA ILE A 6 25.94 -75.12 -47.29
C ILE A 6 25.43 -73.83 -46.58
N ILE A 7 24.26 -73.94 -45.95
CA ILE A 7 23.59 -73.02 -44.98
C ILE A 7 24.19 -73.39 -43.58
N PRO A 8 24.38 -72.52 -42.56
CA PRO A 8 23.20 -72.00 -41.85
C PRO A 8 23.26 -70.78 -40.88
N TYR A 9 22.04 -70.37 -40.48
CA TYR A 9 21.57 -69.64 -39.28
C TYR A 9 22.23 -68.31 -38.86
N LEU A 10 21.41 -67.24 -38.80
CA LEU A 10 21.06 -66.45 -37.59
C LEU A 10 20.15 -65.29 -38.05
N ALA A 11 18.84 -65.33 -37.76
CA ALA A 11 18.23 -64.78 -36.55
C ALA A 11 18.37 -63.25 -36.41
N PHE A 12 17.27 -62.57 -36.75
CA PHE A 12 16.61 -61.52 -35.95
C PHE A 12 17.47 -60.41 -35.33
N LEU A 13 17.35 -59.18 -35.86
CA LEU A 13 16.96 -58.01 -35.05
C LEU A 13 16.54 -56.84 -35.95
N LEU A 14 15.22 -56.63 -36.07
CA LEU A 14 14.66 -55.36 -36.51
C LEU A 14 14.81 -54.39 -35.33
N LEU A 15 15.78 -53.48 -35.42
CA LEU A 15 15.93 -52.40 -34.44
C LEU A 15 14.82 -51.38 -34.68
N ILE A 16 13.70 -51.55 -33.96
CA ILE A 16 12.71 -50.50 -33.77
C ILE A 16 13.37 -49.45 -32.88
N THR A 17 13.89 -48.39 -33.47
CA THR A 17 14.25 -47.17 -32.73
C THR A 17 12.96 -46.47 -32.33
N GLY A 18 12.39 -46.91 -31.21
CA GLY A 18 11.34 -46.18 -30.50
C GLY A 18 11.92 -44.89 -29.93
N ILE A 19 11.70 -43.78 -30.62
CA ILE A 19 11.94 -42.45 -30.06
C ILE A 19 10.86 -42.23 -28.99
N ILE A 20 11.23 -42.43 -27.73
CA ILE A 20 10.43 -41.99 -26.59
C ILE A 20 10.55 -40.47 -26.56
N PHE A 21 9.60 -39.78 -27.20
CA PHE A 21 9.33 -38.38 -26.91
C PHE A 21 8.77 -38.30 -25.49
N SER A 22 9.64 -38.16 -24.50
CA SER A 22 9.25 -37.69 -23.18
C SER A 22 8.73 -36.27 -23.36
N ALA A 23 7.40 -36.12 -23.32
CA ALA A 23 6.76 -34.81 -23.27
C ALA A 23 7.16 -34.14 -21.94
N TYR A 24 8.24 -33.37 -21.96
CA TYR A 24 8.47 -32.35 -20.97
C TYR A 24 7.28 -31.39 -21.06
N LYS A 25 6.30 -31.57 -20.18
CA LYS A 25 5.35 -30.52 -19.83
C LYS A 25 6.20 -29.37 -19.30
N SER A 26 6.53 -28.40 -20.16
CA SER A 26 6.96 -27.09 -19.71
C SER A 26 5.88 -26.61 -18.75
N LYS A 27 6.22 -26.51 -17.47
CA LYS A 27 5.36 -25.91 -16.45
C LYS A 27 4.98 -24.55 -17.02
N GLU A 28 3.72 -24.36 -17.43
CA GLU A 28 3.26 -23.05 -17.91
C GLU A 28 3.66 -22.05 -16.83
N VAL A 29 4.60 -21.17 -17.15
CA VAL A 29 4.91 -20.04 -16.30
C VAL A 29 3.64 -19.21 -16.35
N SER A 30 2.82 -19.32 -15.31
CA SER A 30 1.60 -18.54 -15.19
C SER A 30 1.96 -17.08 -15.39
N THR A 31 1.53 -16.53 -16.53
CA THR A 31 1.66 -15.11 -16.90
C THR A 31 0.75 -14.21 -16.05
N LYS A 32 -0.09 -14.83 -15.22
CA LYS A 32 -1.05 -14.16 -14.36
C LYS A 32 -0.38 -13.50 -13.16
N GLY A 33 -0.50 -12.18 -13.05
CA GLY A 33 -0.07 -11.40 -11.90
C GLY A 33 -1.15 -11.33 -10.81
N LEU A 34 -0.78 -10.83 -9.62
CA LEU A 34 -1.68 -10.68 -8.48
C LEU A 34 -2.94 -9.88 -8.85
N LYS A 35 -2.79 -8.77 -9.58
CA LYS A 35 -3.89 -7.96 -10.13
C LYS A 35 -4.94 -8.77 -10.90
N ASP A 36 -4.53 -9.81 -11.62
CA ASP A 36 -5.42 -10.59 -12.48
C ASP A 36 -6.28 -11.56 -11.67
N TYR A 37 -5.78 -12.05 -10.53
CA TYR A 37 -6.56 -12.82 -9.57
C TYR A 37 -7.68 -11.97 -8.95
N TYR A 38 -7.40 -10.69 -8.71
CA TYR A 38 -8.32 -9.76 -8.05
C TYR A 38 -9.14 -8.88 -9.01
N ARG A 39 -9.09 -9.13 -10.32
CA ARG A 39 -9.79 -8.32 -11.34
C ARG A 39 -11.30 -8.12 -11.12
N LYS A 40 -11.97 -9.08 -10.47
CA LYS A 40 -13.42 -9.04 -10.14
C LYS A 40 -13.71 -8.55 -8.71
N TYR A 41 -12.67 -8.09 -8.00
CA TYR A 41 -12.74 -7.68 -6.61
C TYR A 41 -12.35 -6.22 -6.47
N PHE A 42 -11.06 -5.90 -6.59
CA PHE A 42 -10.53 -4.56 -6.42
C PHE A 42 -9.16 -4.40 -7.10
N PRO A 43 -8.72 -3.17 -7.42
CA PRO A 43 -7.35 -2.89 -7.80
C PRO A 43 -6.35 -3.33 -6.74
N ILE A 44 -5.20 -3.84 -7.20
CA ILE A 44 -4.06 -4.23 -6.38
C ILE A 44 -2.94 -3.23 -6.63
N GLY A 45 -2.55 -2.53 -5.57
CA GLY A 45 -1.55 -1.48 -5.60
C GLY A 45 -0.27 -1.81 -4.87
N VAL A 46 0.76 -1.01 -5.12
CA VAL A 46 2.03 -1.06 -4.38
C VAL A 46 2.60 0.34 -4.20
N ALA A 47 3.16 0.63 -3.02
CA ALA A 47 3.91 1.85 -2.79
C ALA A 47 5.29 1.76 -3.44
N VAL A 48 5.67 2.82 -4.14
CA VAL A 48 6.91 2.88 -4.92
C VAL A 48 7.68 4.16 -4.64
N THR A 49 9.00 4.05 -4.81
CA THR A 49 9.93 5.17 -4.94
C THR A 49 10.30 5.37 -6.42
N PRO A 50 10.88 6.51 -6.79
CA PRO A 50 11.42 6.71 -8.15
C PRO A 50 12.45 5.65 -8.55
N TRP A 51 13.12 5.01 -7.59
CA TRP A 51 14.14 3.99 -7.81
C TRP A 51 13.57 2.59 -8.13
N ASP A 52 12.26 2.40 -7.99
CA ASP A 52 11.59 1.14 -8.31
C ASP A 52 11.13 1.06 -9.77
N LEU A 53 11.15 2.19 -10.48
CA LEU A 53 10.55 2.36 -11.81
C LEU A 53 11.41 1.81 -12.97
N SER A 54 12.47 1.07 -12.68
CA SER A 54 13.39 0.48 -13.67
C SER A 54 13.79 -0.97 -13.32
N GLY A 55 14.35 -1.68 -14.30
CA GLY A 55 14.90 -3.04 -14.13
C GLY A 55 13.87 -4.06 -13.67
N ASP A 56 14.30 -5.04 -12.87
CA ASP A 56 13.43 -6.13 -12.42
C ASP A 56 12.28 -5.67 -11.53
N LYS A 57 12.48 -4.59 -10.75
CA LYS A 57 11.42 -3.98 -9.93
C LYS A 57 10.30 -3.43 -10.81
N ARG A 58 10.63 -2.75 -11.91
CA ARG A 58 9.64 -2.32 -12.91
C ARG A 58 8.86 -3.50 -13.46
N ASN A 59 9.56 -4.56 -13.86
CA ASN A 59 8.92 -5.74 -14.44
C ASN A 59 7.97 -6.40 -13.44
N LEU A 60 8.37 -6.50 -12.17
CA LEU A 60 7.52 -7.00 -11.10
C LEU A 60 6.29 -6.09 -10.91
N ILE A 61 6.47 -4.77 -10.84
CA ILE A 61 5.37 -3.81 -10.68
C ILE A 61 4.33 -3.99 -11.79
N LEU A 62 4.77 -3.99 -13.05
CA LEU A 62 3.88 -4.08 -14.21
C LEU A 62 3.20 -5.43 -14.36
N ASN A 63 3.84 -6.51 -13.92
CA ASN A 63 3.22 -7.82 -13.89
C ASN A 63 2.15 -7.89 -12.79
N GLN A 64 2.50 -7.50 -11.56
CA GLN A 64 1.72 -7.85 -10.37
C GLN A 64 0.63 -6.83 -9.99
N PHE A 65 0.79 -5.54 -10.36
CA PHE A 65 -0.04 -4.46 -9.83
C PHE A 65 -0.72 -3.64 -10.94
N ASN A 66 -1.84 -3.00 -10.61
CA ASN A 66 -2.58 -2.06 -11.48
C ASN A 66 -2.87 -0.70 -10.81
N SER A 67 -2.25 -0.45 -9.66
CA SER A 67 -2.24 0.84 -8.96
C SER A 67 -0.89 1.06 -8.32
N ILE A 68 -0.48 2.31 -8.12
CA ILE A 68 0.70 2.67 -7.36
C ILE A 68 0.42 3.85 -6.43
N THR A 69 1.24 3.98 -5.39
CA THR A 69 1.25 5.12 -4.47
C THR A 69 2.69 5.60 -4.34
N ALA A 70 2.93 6.91 -4.35
CA ALA A 70 4.27 7.44 -4.06
C ALA A 70 4.56 7.31 -2.55
N GLU A 71 5.57 6.53 -2.17
CA GLU A 71 5.85 6.25 -0.75
C GLU A 71 6.23 7.51 0.04
N ASN A 72 6.99 8.41 -0.57
CA ASN A 72 7.54 9.59 0.13
C ASN A 72 7.47 10.89 -0.68
N VAL A 73 7.72 10.83 -1.99
CA VAL A 73 8.02 12.03 -2.80
C VAL A 73 6.81 12.94 -3.05
N MET A 74 5.59 12.51 -2.70
CA MET A 74 4.36 13.32 -2.76
C MET A 74 3.90 13.83 -1.38
N LYS A 75 4.64 13.57 -0.31
CA LYS A 75 4.37 14.15 1.01
C LYS A 75 4.73 15.65 1.03
N MET A 76 4.15 16.38 1.98
CA MET A 76 4.24 17.84 2.07
C MET A 76 5.68 18.38 1.97
N GLY A 77 6.59 17.92 2.82
CA GLY A 77 7.98 18.40 2.86
C GLY A 77 8.77 18.05 1.60
N PRO A 78 8.74 16.79 1.12
CA PRO A 78 9.36 16.41 -0.13
C PRO A 78 8.89 17.23 -1.33
N ILE A 79 7.58 17.51 -1.46
CA ILE A 79 7.01 18.18 -2.63
C ILE A 79 7.03 19.71 -2.54
N HIS A 80 6.87 20.28 -1.35
CA HIS A 80 6.74 21.73 -1.10
C HIS A 80 7.65 22.21 0.06
N PRO A 81 8.98 22.06 -0.07
CA PRO A 81 9.92 22.25 1.04
C PRO A 81 10.02 23.68 1.58
N MET A 82 9.75 24.70 0.76
CA MET A 82 9.80 26.13 1.11
C MET A 82 8.60 26.84 0.46
N GLU A 83 8.16 27.97 1.02
CA GLU A 83 6.91 28.66 0.64
C GLU A 83 6.77 28.92 -0.87
N ASP A 84 7.86 29.30 -1.53
CA ASP A 84 7.87 29.57 -2.98
C ASP A 84 8.59 28.49 -3.81
N THR A 85 8.84 27.31 -3.24
CA THR A 85 9.65 26.27 -3.91
C THR A 85 9.00 24.90 -3.87
N TYR A 86 8.81 24.31 -5.05
CA TYR A 86 8.31 22.95 -5.21
C TYR A 86 9.31 22.03 -5.92
N ASN A 87 9.35 20.78 -5.46
CA ASN A 87 10.18 19.72 -6.02
C ASN A 87 9.34 18.74 -6.83
N TRP A 88 9.12 19.04 -8.11
CA TRP A 88 8.23 18.24 -8.95
C TRP A 88 8.89 16.98 -9.53
N LYS A 89 10.20 17.03 -9.81
CA LYS A 89 10.90 16.02 -10.63
C LYS A 89 10.62 14.56 -10.23
N MET A 90 10.67 14.26 -8.93
CA MET A 90 10.51 12.88 -8.45
C MET A 90 9.05 12.43 -8.39
N ALA A 91 8.11 13.33 -8.11
CA ALA A 91 6.69 13.02 -8.14
C ALA A 91 6.17 12.91 -9.58
N ASP A 92 6.64 13.77 -10.49
CA ASP A 92 6.36 13.73 -11.92
C ASP A 92 6.85 12.42 -12.57
N SER A 93 7.97 11.85 -12.12
CA SER A 93 8.47 10.58 -12.66
C SER A 93 7.54 9.41 -12.34
N ILE A 94 7.00 9.36 -11.12
CA ILE A 94 5.98 8.37 -10.71
C ILE A 94 4.67 8.61 -11.46
N ALA A 95 4.21 9.85 -11.58
CA ALA A 95 3.00 10.19 -12.35
C ALA A 95 3.12 9.80 -13.83
N SER A 96 4.27 10.10 -14.44
CA SER A 96 4.55 9.73 -15.82
C SER A 96 4.64 8.22 -15.99
N PHE A 97 5.27 7.50 -15.05
CA PHE A 97 5.29 6.04 -15.07
C PHE A 97 3.90 5.44 -14.96
N ALA A 98 3.04 5.95 -14.07
CA ALA A 98 1.66 5.48 -13.95
C ALA A 98 0.90 5.65 -15.27
N ARG A 99 0.95 6.86 -15.83
CA ARG A 99 0.29 7.21 -17.09
C ARG A 99 0.77 6.37 -18.27
N LEU A 100 2.08 6.23 -18.46
CA LEU A 100 2.66 5.48 -19.58
C LEU A 100 2.35 3.98 -19.53
N ASN A 101 2.08 3.43 -18.34
CA ASN A 101 1.83 2.00 -18.17
C ASN A 101 0.37 1.69 -17.77
N GLY A 102 -0.54 2.67 -17.84
CA GLY A 102 -1.96 2.48 -17.54
C GLY A 102 -2.25 2.09 -16.09
N LEU A 103 -1.40 2.50 -15.14
CA LEU A 103 -1.59 2.26 -13.71
C LEU A 103 -2.42 3.38 -13.10
N LYS A 104 -3.28 3.05 -12.15
CA LYS A 104 -3.88 4.05 -11.26
C LYS A 104 -2.81 4.65 -10.35
N LEU A 105 -2.92 5.94 -10.02
CA LEU A 105 -2.05 6.59 -9.05
C LEU A 105 -2.87 7.16 -7.88
N ARG A 106 -2.49 6.78 -6.66
CA ARG A 106 -2.95 7.41 -5.42
C ARG A 106 -1.97 8.50 -5.00
N GLY A 107 -2.48 9.67 -4.65
CA GLY A 107 -1.70 10.75 -4.08
C GLY A 107 -1.60 10.61 -2.55
N HIS A 108 -0.37 10.49 -2.04
CA HIS A 108 -0.10 10.32 -0.62
C HIS A 108 1.02 11.28 -0.17
N CYS A 109 0.76 12.26 0.69
CA CYS A 109 -0.54 12.76 1.15
C CYS A 109 -0.50 14.29 1.26
N LEU A 110 -1.66 14.94 1.22
CA LEU A 110 -1.76 16.41 1.15
C LEU A 110 -1.54 17.11 2.50
N VAL A 111 -2.03 16.51 3.58
CA VAL A 111 -1.90 17.05 4.93
C VAL A 111 -1.53 15.94 5.90
N TRP A 112 -0.36 16.08 6.53
CA TRP A 112 0.12 15.18 7.57
C TRP A 112 0.83 15.96 8.67
N HIS A 113 0.96 15.37 9.85
CA HIS A 113 1.73 15.98 10.95
C HIS A 113 3.23 15.66 10.87
N LYS A 114 3.62 14.63 10.11
CA LYS A 114 5.02 14.26 9.87
C LYS A 114 5.48 14.75 8.51
N GLN A 115 6.79 15.01 8.42
CA GLN A 115 7.44 15.48 7.19
C GLN A 115 6.80 16.75 6.64
N THR A 116 6.23 17.59 7.50
CA THR A 116 5.64 18.88 7.13
C THR A 116 6.68 19.97 7.35
N PRO A 117 6.96 20.80 6.33
CA PRO A 117 8.03 21.77 6.41
C PRO A 117 7.64 22.93 7.33
N SER A 118 8.62 23.44 8.08
CA SER A 118 8.37 24.39 9.18
C SER A 118 7.80 25.72 8.73
N TRP A 119 8.02 26.11 7.47
CA TRP A 119 7.50 27.36 6.91
C TRP A 119 5.97 27.40 6.91
N LEU A 120 5.25 26.27 6.92
CA LEU A 120 3.79 26.29 7.05
C LEU A 120 3.35 26.86 8.40
N PHE A 121 4.12 26.59 9.45
CA PHE A 121 3.74 26.88 10.83
C PHE A 121 4.34 28.17 11.37
N LYS A 122 5.45 28.64 10.80
CA LYS A 122 6.22 29.76 11.35
C LYS A 122 6.19 31.00 10.45
N GLY A 123 6.17 32.16 11.07
CA GLY A 123 6.42 33.45 10.43
C GLY A 123 7.93 33.73 10.28
N GLU A 124 8.27 34.85 9.64
CA GLU A 124 9.65 35.32 9.52
C GLU A 124 10.30 35.61 10.89
N ASP A 125 9.49 35.98 11.87
CA ASP A 125 9.88 36.20 13.27
C ASP A 125 10.13 34.90 14.05
N GLY A 126 9.91 33.73 13.43
CA GLY A 126 10.08 32.41 14.03
C GLY A 126 8.93 31.95 14.94
N ASN A 127 7.91 32.79 15.15
CA ASN A 127 6.73 32.48 15.96
C ASN A 127 5.71 31.65 15.16
N MET A 128 4.80 30.98 15.86
CA MET A 128 3.69 30.29 15.22
C MET A 128 2.77 31.29 14.52
N VAL A 129 2.33 30.96 13.31
CA VAL A 129 1.39 31.78 12.55
C VAL A 129 -0.03 31.66 13.07
N SER A 130 -0.88 32.61 12.68
CA SER A 130 -2.32 32.53 12.98
C SER A 130 -3.00 31.39 12.20
N LYS A 131 -4.18 31.02 12.66
CA LYS A 131 -5.07 30.06 11.99
C LYS A 131 -5.34 30.45 10.53
N GLU A 132 -5.61 31.72 10.27
CA GLU A 132 -5.92 32.26 8.94
C GLU A 132 -4.74 32.08 7.99
N VAL A 133 -3.52 32.36 8.47
CA VAL A 133 -2.30 32.19 7.69
C VAL A 133 -2.05 30.70 7.39
N LEU A 134 -2.18 29.82 8.38
CA LEU A 134 -2.02 28.38 8.16
C LEU A 134 -3.06 27.85 7.15
N LEU A 135 -4.32 28.20 7.30
CA LEU A 135 -5.39 27.76 6.39
C LEU A 135 -5.18 28.30 4.96
N LYS A 136 -4.66 29.51 4.81
CA LYS A 136 -4.27 30.07 3.51
C LYS A 136 -3.13 29.26 2.88
N ARG A 137 -2.05 29.01 3.62
CA ARG A 137 -0.89 28.22 3.16
C ARG A 137 -1.30 26.79 2.79
N LEU A 138 -2.17 26.15 3.58
CA LEU A 138 -2.73 24.84 3.26
C LEU A 138 -3.56 24.87 1.97
N LYS A 139 -4.41 25.90 1.78
CA LYS A 139 -5.19 26.07 0.56
C LYS A 139 -4.28 26.19 -0.68
N GLU A 140 -3.25 27.01 -0.61
CA GLU A 140 -2.30 27.21 -1.71
C GLU A 140 -1.51 25.94 -2.03
N HIS A 141 -1.01 25.24 -1.00
CA HIS A 141 -0.34 23.95 -1.16
C HIS A 141 -1.25 22.91 -1.83
N ILE A 142 -2.46 22.71 -1.27
CA ILE A 142 -3.42 21.73 -1.77
C ILE A 142 -3.84 22.07 -3.19
N ASN A 143 -4.20 23.31 -3.47
CA ASN A 143 -4.61 23.74 -4.81
C ASN A 143 -3.50 23.51 -5.83
N THR A 144 -2.26 23.88 -5.51
CA THR A 144 -1.13 23.74 -6.44
C THR A 144 -0.83 22.27 -6.74
N VAL A 145 -0.74 21.43 -5.70
CA VAL A 145 -0.42 20.00 -5.85
C VAL A 145 -1.56 19.25 -6.53
N VAL A 146 -2.81 19.42 -6.09
CA VAL A 146 -3.97 18.73 -6.66
C VAL A 146 -4.18 19.16 -8.12
N SER A 147 -4.10 20.46 -8.43
CA SER A 147 -4.30 20.94 -9.80
C SER A 147 -3.26 20.39 -10.77
N ARG A 148 -2.01 20.23 -10.33
CA ARG A 148 -0.94 19.66 -11.17
C ARG A 148 -1.25 18.21 -11.60
N TYR A 149 -1.75 17.40 -10.67
CA TYR A 149 -1.95 15.95 -10.89
C TYR A 149 -3.40 15.54 -11.15
N LYS A 150 -4.31 16.49 -11.37
CA LYS A 150 -5.74 16.27 -11.64
C LYS A 150 -6.06 15.24 -12.74
N LYS A 151 -5.14 15.02 -13.68
CA LYS A 151 -5.30 14.02 -14.76
C LYS A 151 -4.67 12.66 -14.46
N ASP A 152 -3.82 12.60 -13.43
CA ASP A 152 -3.00 11.43 -13.11
C ASP A 152 -3.50 10.71 -11.85
N ILE A 153 -4.00 11.45 -10.86
CA ILE A 153 -4.38 10.91 -9.56
C ILE A 153 -5.89 10.65 -9.50
N TYR A 154 -6.27 9.42 -9.18
CA TYR A 154 -7.69 9.05 -9.03
C TYR A 154 -8.21 9.24 -7.59
N ALA A 155 -7.31 9.18 -6.61
CA ALA A 155 -7.62 9.29 -5.20
C ALA A 155 -6.51 9.98 -4.42
N TRP A 156 -6.88 10.89 -3.53
CA TRP A 156 -5.98 11.57 -2.61
C TRP A 156 -6.22 11.12 -1.18
N ASP A 157 -5.15 10.77 -0.47
CA ASP A 157 -5.13 10.81 0.98
C ASP A 157 -5.01 12.30 1.38
N VAL A 158 -6.15 12.94 1.63
CA VAL A 158 -6.20 14.40 1.85
C VAL A 158 -5.64 14.73 3.22
N VAL A 159 -6.04 13.97 4.23
CA VAL A 159 -5.61 14.15 5.61
C VAL A 159 -5.18 12.80 6.17
N ASN A 160 -3.99 12.74 6.74
CA ASN A 160 -3.38 11.52 7.27
C ASN A 160 -3.18 11.61 8.80
N GLU A 161 -3.61 10.58 9.54
CA GLU A 161 -3.26 10.31 10.95
C GLU A 161 -3.55 11.44 11.96
N VAL A 162 -4.72 12.07 11.90
CA VAL A 162 -5.08 13.19 12.81
C VAL A 162 -5.69 12.74 14.12
N ILE A 163 -6.17 11.50 14.21
CA ILE A 163 -6.73 10.94 15.45
C ILE A 163 -5.60 10.35 16.30
N ALA A 164 -5.63 10.65 17.60
CA ALA A 164 -4.64 10.14 18.55
C ALA A 164 -4.92 8.68 18.93
N ASP A 165 -3.86 7.96 19.31
CA ASP A 165 -3.93 6.55 19.72
C ASP A 165 -4.39 6.37 21.19
N ASP A 166 -4.26 7.42 22.01
CA ASP A 166 -4.52 7.41 23.46
C ASP A 166 -5.91 7.96 23.80
N SER A 167 -6.11 8.52 25.00
CA SER A 167 -7.38 9.11 25.41
C SER A 167 -7.71 10.41 24.68
N ALA A 168 -6.71 11.18 24.20
CA ALA A 168 -6.94 12.43 23.47
C ALA A 168 -7.71 12.17 22.18
N TYR A 169 -8.58 13.09 21.76
CA TYR A 169 -9.35 12.90 20.53
C TYR A 169 -8.46 13.11 19.31
N PHE A 170 -7.94 14.33 19.14
CA PHE A 170 -6.99 14.69 18.10
C PHE A 170 -5.55 14.56 18.56
N ARG A 171 -4.68 14.23 17.61
CA ARG A 171 -3.24 14.25 17.79
C ARG A 171 -2.77 15.68 18.02
N LYS A 172 -2.00 15.87 19.10
CA LYS A 172 -1.26 17.12 19.33
C LYS A 172 -0.20 17.30 18.22
N SER A 173 -0.39 18.32 17.40
CA SER A 173 0.46 18.66 16.27
C SER A 173 0.36 20.16 16.01
N PRO A 174 1.36 20.80 15.38
CA PRO A 174 1.27 22.22 15.04
C PRO A 174 0.02 22.57 14.22
N LEU A 175 -0.44 21.66 13.34
CA LEU A 175 -1.69 21.80 12.60
C LEU A 175 -2.90 21.99 13.55
N TYR A 176 -3.03 21.10 14.53
CA TYR A 176 -4.13 21.13 15.49
C TYR A 176 -3.99 22.26 16.51
N GLU A 177 -2.77 22.57 16.96
CA GLU A 177 -2.51 23.66 17.91
C GLU A 177 -2.84 25.04 17.32
N ILE A 178 -2.55 25.24 16.02
CA ILE A 178 -2.80 26.52 15.33
C ILE A 178 -4.26 26.62 14.85
N ALA A 179 -4.81 25.56 14.25
CA ALA A 179 -6.10 25.64 13.55
C ALA A 179 -7.25 24.85 14.18
N GLY A 180 -7.00 24.07 15.23
CA GLY A 180 -8.00 23.17 15.82
C GLY A 180 -8.43 22.08 14.84
N GLU A 181 -9.71 21.72 14.81
CA GLU A 181 -10.24 20.70 13.90
C GLU A 181 -10.46 21.23 12.46
N ASP A 182 -10.51 22.55 12.30
CA ASP A 182 -10.91 23.20 11.05
C ASP A 182 -9.98 22.87 9.89
N PHE A 183 -8.68 22.61 10.14
CA PHE A 183 -7.77 22.26 9.05
C PHE A 183 -8.19 20.96 8.35
N VAL A 184 -8.83 20.02 9.05
CA VAL A 184 -9.31 18.77 8.47
C VAL A 184 -10.45 19.06 7.49
N GLU A 185 -11.48 19.75 7.97
CA GLU A 185 -12.63 20.14 7.15
C GLU A 185 -12.20 20.96 5.93
N MET A 186 -11.36 21.98 6.15
CA MET A 186 -10.93 22.88 5.10
C MET A 186 -10.04 22.18 4.07
N ALA A 187 -9.16 21.25 4.47
CA ALA A 187 -8.33 20.50 3.53
C ALA A 187 -9.16 19.70 2.51
N PHE A 188 -10.23 19.03 2.96
CA PHE A 188 -11.16 18.33 2.06
C PHE A 188 -11.88 19.29 1.11
N ARG A 189 -12.38 20.43 1.63
CA ARG A 189 -13.04 21.43 0.80
C ARG A 189 -12.09 22.01 -0.25
N TYR A 190 -10.84 22.31 0.10
CA TYR A 190 -9.82 22.79 -0.84
C TYR A 190 -9.47 21.74 -1.90
N ALA A 191 -9.26 20.49 -1.49
CA ALA A 191 -8.94 19.41 -2.43
C ALA A 191 -10.09 19.19 -3.44
N HIS A 192 -11.34 19.22 -2.99
CA HIS A 192 -12.51 19.10 -3.86
C HIS A 192 -12.68 20.29 -4.80
N GLN A 193 -12.38 21.52 -4.33
CA GLN A 193 -12.40 22.71 -5.18
C GLN A 193 -11.36 22.63 -6.30
N ALA A 194 -10.15 22.14 -6.01
CA ALA A 194 -9.09 21.98 -7.00
C ALA A 194 -9.42 20.87 -8.02
N ASP A 195 -9.92 19.72 -7.53
CA ASP A 195 -10.36 18.62 -8.38
C ASP A 195 -11.64 17.94 -7.85
N PRO A 196 -12.82 18.33 -8.40
CA PRO A 196 -14.09 17.71 -8.03
C PRO A 196 -14.20 16.23 -8.41
N ASN A 197 -13.37 15.73 -9.33
CA ASN A 197 -13.45 14.35 -9.82
C ASN A 197 -12.61 13.38 -8.99
N ALA A 198 -11.60 13.88 -8.27
CA ALA A 198 -10.76 13.05 -7.41
C ALA A 198 -11.57 12.46 -6.24
N GLN A 199 -11.29 11.20 -5.91
CA GLN A 199 -11.81 10.59 -4.71
C GLN A 199 -10.99 11.05 -3.50
N LEU A 200 -11.64 11.51 -2.43
CA LEU A 200 -10.96 12.16 -1.30
C LEU A 200 -11.06 11.26 -0.08
N PHE A 201 -9.91 10.85 0.44
CA PHE A 201 -9.79 9.88 1.52
C PHE A 201 -9.23 10.52 2.79
N TYR A 202 -9.79 10.12 3.93
CA TYR A 202 -9.10 10.18 5.21
C TYR A 202 -8.29 8.89 5.38
N ASN A 203 -7.01 8.96 5.73
CA ASN A 203 -6.14 7.79 5.85
C ASN A 203 -5.54 7.69 7.26
N ASP A 204 -5.55 6.50 7.88
CA ASP A 204 -5.00 6.30 9.22
C ASP A 204 -4.66 4.83 9.52
N TYR A 205 -3.71 4.62 10.42
CA TYR A 205 -3.39 3.32 11.01
C TYR A 205 -4.23 3.05 12.26
N ASN A 206 -4.23 1.79 12.73
CA ASN A 206 -4.98 1.34 13.90
C ASN A 206 -6.49 1.60 13.80
N THR A 207 -7.00 1.69 12.58
CA THR A 207 -8.43 1.85 12.28
C THR A 207 -9.25 0.64 12.73
N GLU A 208 -8.57 -0.46 13.01
CA GLU A 208 -9.05 -1.70 13.59
C GLU A 208 -9.15 -1.69 15.12
N GLN A 209 -8.48 -0.75 15.81
CA GLN A 209 -8.52 -0.68 17.27
C GLN A 209 -9.82 -0.06 17.75
N PRO A 210 -10.56 -0.67 18.70
CA PRO A 210 -11.87 -0.19 19.13
C PRO A 210 -11.91 1.30 19.48
N LEU A 211 -10.97 1.79 20.29
CA LEU A 211 -10.93 3.18 20.74
C LEU A 211 -10.71 4.16 19.57
N LYS A 212 -9.69 3.88 18.74
CA LYS A 212 -9.34 4.76 17.62
C LYS A 212 -10.37 4.69 16.50
N ARG A 213 -10.87 3.49 16.19
CA ARG A 213 -11.98 3.22 15.28
C ARG A 213 -13.19 4.12 15.59
N GLU A 214 -13.60 4.17 16.86
CA GLU A 214 -14.78 4.93 17.25
C GLU A 214 -14.57 6.44 17.10
N LYS A 215 -13.38 6.95 17.43
CA LYS A 215 -13.01 8.36 17.23
C LYS A 215 -13.01 8.75 15.75
N ILE A 216 -12.40 7.92 14.90
CA ILE A 216 -12.39 8.14 13.45
C ILE A 216 -13.82 8.13 12.91
N TYR A 217 -14.65 7.15 13.31
CA TYR A 217 -16.04 7.07 12.89
C TYR A 217 -16.84 8.33 13.28
N LYS A 218 -16.71 8.79 14.54
CA LYS A 218 -17.38 10.00 15.02
C LYS A 218 -16.95 11.25 14.25
N MET A 219 -15.64 11.41 14.00
CA MET A 219 -15.12 12.52 13.20
C MET A 219 -15.68 12.51 11.78
N LEU A 220 -15.57 11.38 11.08
CA LEU A 220 -16.05 11.24 9.70
C LEU A 220 -17.56 11.47 9.60
N LYS A 221 -18.35 10.91 10.53
CA LYS A 221 -19.79 11.14 10.60
C LYS A 221 -20.12 12.63 10.77
N GLY A 222 -19.40 13.34 11.64
CA GLY A 222 -19.57 14.78 11.84
C GLY A 222 -19.24 15.60 10.59
N LEU A 223 -18.12 15.29 9.92
CA LEU A 223 -17.72 15.96 8.68
C LEU A 223 -18.70 15.71 7.54
N LEU A 224 -19.18 14.46 7.38
CA LEU A 224 -20.21 14.13 6.39
C LEU A 224 -21.52 14.86 6.65
N ALA A 225 -21.95 14.97 7.92
CA ALA A 225 -23.16 15.72 8.29
C ALA A 225 -23.06 17.23 7.96
N LYS A 226 -21.85 17.78 7.90
CA LYS A 226 -21.57 19.16 7.46
C LYS A 226 -21.41 19.30 5.93
N GLY A 227 -21.63 18.23 5.17
CA GLY A 227 -21.44 18.23 3.71
C GLY A 227 -19.99 18.41 3.28
N VAL A 228 -19.03 17.94 4.08
CA VAL A 228 -17.61 17.92 3.68
C VAL A 228 -17.41 16.80 2.64
N PRO A 229 -16.73 17.07 1.51
CA PRO A 229 -16.60 16.11 0.41
C PRO A 229 -15.57 15.01 0.75
N ILE A 230 -16.00 14.02 1.53
CA ILE A 230 -15.21 12.83 1.87
C ILE A 230 -15.81 11.64 1.13
N HIS A 231 -15.01 10.97 0.31
CA HIS A 231 -15.46 9.88 -0.55
C HIS A 231 -15.03 8.51 -0.03
N GLY A 232 -14.03 8.45 0.85
CA GLY A 232 -13.59 7.19 1.42
C GLY A 232 -12.72 7.30 2.67
N ILE A 233 -12.43 6.13 3.24
CA ILE A 233 -11.45 5.92 4.31
C ILE A 233 -10.39 4.92 3.86
N GLY A 234 -9.13 5.26 4.10
CA GLY A 234 -7.98 4.38 3.99
C GLY A 234 -7.68 3.76 5.35
N LEU A 235 -7.70 2.44 5.43
CA LEU A 235 -7.10 1.69 6.54
C LEU A 235 -5.68 1.34 6.10
N GLN A 236 -4.67 1.94 6.75
CA GLN A 236 -3.26 1.72 6.35
C GLN A 236 -2.95 0.22 6.27
N GLY A 237 -3.28 -0.55 7.31
CA GLY A 237 -3.06 -1.99 7.29
C GLY A 237 -1.64 -2.39 7.68
N HIS A 238 -0.97 -1.56 8.48
CA HIS A 238 0.29 -1.90 9.14
C HIS A 238 0.07 -2.88 10.29
N TRP A 239 0.06 -4.16 9.94
CA TRP A 239 -0.41 -5.25 10.78
C TRP A 239 0.72 -6.21 11.13
N SER A 240 0.43 -7.20 11.96
CA SER A 240 1.38 -8.25 12.33
C SER A 240 0.74 -9.62 12.36
N VAL A 241 1.56 -10.65 12.50
CA VAL A 241 1.13 -12.05 12.63
C VAL A 241 0.08 -12.33 13.72
N ASN A 242 -0.12 -11.41 14.67
CA ASN A 242 -1.08 -11.53 15.76
C ASN A 242 -2.17 -10.45 15.77
N ASN A 243 -2.18 -9.50 14.82
CA ASN A 243 -3.22 -8.48 14.75
C ASN A 243 -3.45 -7.95 13.31
N PRO A 244 -4.66 -7.46 13.00
CA PRO A 244 -5.89 -7.61 13.77
C PRO A 244 -6.35 -9.06 13.87
N SER A 245 -7.25 -9.31 14.82
CA SER A 245 -8.11 -10.49 14.74
C SER A 245 -9.13 -10.31 13.61
N ARG A 246 -9.64 -11.43 13.06
CA ARG A 246 -10.76 -11.38 12.10
C ARG A 246 -11.91 -10.51 12.59
N SER A 247 -12.31 -10.69 13.85
CA SER A 247 -13.44 -9.96 14.46
C SER A 247 -13.23 -8.45 14.43
N GLU A 248 -12.04 -7.96 14.83
CA GLU A 248 -11.79 -6.52 14.84
C GLU A 248 -11.67 -5.94 13.43
N LEU A 249 -11.10 -6.67 12.47
CA LEU A 249 -11.07 -6.23 11.08
C LEU A 249 -12.50 -6.14 10.49
N GLU A 250 -13.32 -7.17 10.68
CA GLU A 250 -14.71 -7.20 10.20
C GLU A 250 -15.57 -6.10 10.83
N LYS A 251 -15.46 -5.88 12.15
CA LYS A 251 -16.16 -4.78 12.85
C LYS A 251 -15.80 -3.41 12.25
N SER A 252 -14.54 -3.21 11.89
CA SER A 252 -14.06 -1.94 11.35
C SER A 252 -14.59 -1.67 9.95
N ILE A 253 -14.50 -2.68 9.08
CA ILE A 253 -15.06 -2.60 7.72
C ILE A 253 -16.57 -2.38 7.79
N ALA A 254 -17.28 -3.13 8.62
CA ALA A 254 -18.73 -3.00 8.79
C ALA A 254 -19.11 -1.60 9.30
N LEU A 255 -18.43 -1.09 10.34
CA LEU A 255 -18.74 0.21 10.92
C LEU A 255 -18.53 1.34 9.90
N PHE A 256 -17.37 1.40 9.24
CA PHE A 256 -17.10 2.46 8.27
C PHE A 256 -18.00 2.36 7.03
N SER A 257 -18.43 1.15 6.66
CA SER A 257 -19.41 0.97 5.56
C SER A 257 -20.75 1.62 5.86
N THR A 258 -21.14 1.80 7.13
CA THR A 258 -22.39 2.48 7.48
C THR A 258 -22.39 3.97 7.17
N LEU A 259 -21.21 4.57 6.92
CA LEU A 259 -21.07 5.96 6.50
C LEU A 259 -21.27 6.16 4.99
N GLY A 260 -21.48 5.09 4.22
CA GLY A 260 -21.55 5.16 2.75
C GLY A 260 -20.21 5.48 2.07
N LEU A 261 -19.11 5.41 2.82
CA LEU A 261 -17.76 5.66 2.34
C LEU A 261 -17.18 4.45 1.60
N LYS A 262 -16.37 4.70 0.58
CA LYS A 262 -15.50 3.67 0.00
C LYS A 262 -14.40 3.30 1.00
N ILE A 263 -14.05 2.03 1.06
CA ILE A 263 -12.96 1.54 1.89
C ILE A 263 -11.77 1.15 1.01
N GLN A 264 -10.56 1.53 1.38
CA GLN A 264 -9.33 1.02 0.77
C GLN A 264 -8.36 0.57 1.85
N ILE A 265 -7.65 -0.54 1.60
CA ILE A 265 -6.44 -0.86 2.35
C ILE A 265 -5.28 -0.19 1.63
N THR A 266 -4.56 0.70 2.29
CA THR A 266 -3.71 1.69 1.61
C THR A 266 -2.21 1.42 1.74
N GLU A 267 -1.78 0.71 2.78
CA GLU A 267 -0.39 0.54 3.17
C GLU A 267 -0.14 -0.87 3.78
N LEU A 268 -0.74 -1.90 3.18
CA LEU A 268 -0.75 -3.26 3.72
C LEU A 268 0.68 -3.82 3.83
N ASP A 269 1.04 -4.20 5.05
CA ASP A 269 2.20 -5.03 5.35
C ASP A 269 1.89 -5.87 6.61
N VAL A 270 2.50 -7.07 6.70
CA VAL A 270 2.27 -7.99 7.82
C VAL A 270 3.60 -8.34 8.46
N SER A 271 3.97 -7.60 9.50
CA SER A 271 5.15 -7.85 10.32
C SER A 271 5.17 -9.29 10.85
N VAL A 272 6.28 -10.00 10.65
CA VAL A 272 6.50 -11.35 11.21
C VAL A 272 6.68 -11.34 12.73
N TYR A 273 6.84 -10.15 13.29
CA TYR A 273 6.98 -9.92 14.71
C TYR A 273 5.67 -9.44 15.32
N SER A 274 5.41 -9.89 16.53
CA SER A 274 4.40 -9.24 17.37
C SER A 274 4.89 -7.83 17.69
N GLY A 275 4.09 -6.83 17.36
CA GLY A 275 4.38 -5.44 17.63
C GLY A 275 3.13 -4.71 18.12
N ASN A 276 3.34 -3.52 18.66
CA ASN A 276 2.23 -2.59 18.84
C ASN A 276 1.72 -2.17 17.46
N GLN A 277 0.41 -2.06 17.30
CA GLN A 277 -0.21 -1.76 16.01
C GLN A 277 0.21 -0.38 15.46
N GLY A 278 0.24 -0.24 14.13
CA GLY A 278 0.55 1.02 13.44
C GLY A 278 2.00 1.15 13.01
N GLY A 279 2.65 0.02 12.70
CA GLY A 279 4.05 -0.04 12.29
C GLY A 279 5.06 0.36 13.38
N ARG A 280 4.61 0.57 14.62
CA ARG A 280 5.52 0.82 15.75
C ARG A 280 6.19 -0.49 16.15
N LEU A 281 7.39 -0.70 15.61
CA LEU A 281 8.30 -1.73 16.10
C LEU A 281 8.50 -1.53 17.61
N ILE A 282 8.44 -2.61 18.38
CA ILE A 282 8.86 -2.58 19.78
C ILE A 282 10.35 -2.25 19.79
N GLN A 283 10.70 -0.98 20.06
CA GLN A 283 12.06 -0.60 20.42
C GLN A 283 12.35 -1.23 21.78
N GLY A 284 13.08 -2.34 21.78
CA GLY A 284 13.39 -3.06 23.01
C GLY A 284 14.00 -4.44 22.83
N ASN A 285 13.82 -5.10 21.67
CA ASN A 285 14.53 -6.34 21.38
C ASN A 285 15.64 -6.08 20.34
N THR A 286 16.79 -5.61 20.83
CA THR A 286 18.06 -5.61 20.10
C THR A 286 18.66 -7.03 20.06
N SER A 287 17.85 -8.02 19.74
CA SER A 287 18.23 -9.44 19.69
C SER A 287 18.92 -9.76 18.37
N SER A 288 20.18 -9.33 18.24
CA SER A 288 21.16 -9.78 17.24
C SER A 288 20.83 -9.52 15.75
N ASN A 289 21.87 -9.24 14.98
CA ASN A 289 21.84 -9.03 13.53
C ASN A 289 21.52 -10.31 12.70
N THR A 290 20.80 -11.29 13.26
CA THR A 290 20.75 -12.66 12.72
C THR A 290 19.40 -13.38 12.76
N GLU A 291 18.30 -12.73 13.13
CA GLU A 291 16.99 -13.40 13.06
C GLU A 291 16.60 -13.70 11.60
N GLN A 292 16.79 -14.96 11.21
CA GLN A 292 16.38 -15.51 9.93
C GLN A 292 14.85 -15.57 9.86
N PHE A 293 14.29 -15.47 8.66
CA PHE A 293 12.87 -15.73 8.44
C PHE A 293 12.58 -17.22 8.66
N THR A 294 12.19 -17.58 9.88
CA THR A 294 12.00 -18.98 10.27
C THR A 294 10.72 -19.57 9.68
N PRO A 295 10.62 -20.91 9.53
CA PRO A 295 9.37 -21.55 9.12
C PRO A 295 8.18 -21.22 10.03
N GLU A 296 8.39 -20.99 11.32
CA GLU A 296 7.33 -20.59 12.26
C GLU A 296 6.83 -19.16 11.99
N MET A 297 7.76 -18.22 11.75
CA MET A 297 7.42 -16.85 11.35
C MET A 297 6.66 -16.84 10.02
N GLU A 298 7.12 -17.64 9.05
CA GLU A 298 6.46 -17.80 7.76
C GLU A 298 5.04 -18.34 7.96
N GLU A 299 4.86 -19.44 8.69
CA GLU A 299 3.54 -20.05 8.90
C GLU A 299 2.54 -19.07 9.54
N LYS A 300 2.94 -18.33 10.58
CA LYS A 300 2.07 -17.33 11.20
C LYS A 300 1.71 -16.21 10.21
N GLN A 301 2.66 -15.78 9.38
CA GLN A 301 2.40 -14.79 8.34
C GLN A 301 1.46 -15.33 7.26
N LEU A 302 1.57 -16.59 6.87
CA LEU A 302 0.65 -17.24 5.92
C LEU A 302 -0.78 -17.22 6.46
N GLN A 303 -0.99 -17.65 7.71
CA GLN A 303 -2.32 -17.66 8.32
C GLN A 303 -2.91 -16.27 8.42
N GLN A 304 -2.09 -15.26 8.74
CA GLN A 304 -2.56 -13.89 8.85
C GLN A 304 -2.94 -13.32 7.47
N TYR A 305 -2.10 -13.47 6.45
CA TYR A 305 -2.43 -13.04 5.08
C TYR A 305 -3.66 -13.76 4.54
N LYS A 306 -3.80 -15.07 4.79
CA LYS A 306 -4.98 -15.84 4.44
C LYS A 306 -6.24 -15.22 5.04
N MET A 307 -6.24 -15.02 6.37
CA MET A 307 -7.36 -14.46 7.09
C MET A 307 -7.73 -13.07 6.56
N ILE A 308 -6.74 -12.19 6.38
CA ILE A 308 -6.92 -10.85 5.83
C ILE A 308 -7.63 -10.95 4.48
N PHE A 309 -7.07 -11.67 3.52
CA PHE A 309 -7.62 -11.70 2.17
C PHE A 309 -8.97 -12.44 2.07
N GLU A 310 -9.26 -13.40 2.95
CA GLU A 310 -10.62 -13.95 3.09
C GLU A 310 -11.63 -12.87 3.52
N VAL A 311 -11.28 -12.05 4.51
CA VAL A 311 -12.12 -10.91 4.93
C VAL A 311 -12.24 -9.89 3.79
N LEU A 312 -11.14 -9.50 3.14
CA LEU A 312 -11.20 -8.48 2.09
C LEU A 312 -12.07 -8.96 0.90
N ARG A 313 -12.01 -10.24 0.54
CA ARG A 313 -12.88 -10.84 -0.49
C ARG A 313 -14.34 -10.91 -0.05
N LYS A 314 -14.63 -11.21 1.22
CA LYS A 314 -15.98 -11.18 1.79
C LYS A 314 -16.62 -9.79 1.66
N TYR A 315 -15.85 -8.73 1.89
CA TYR A 315 -16.31 -7.33 1.83
C TYR A 315 -16.00 -6.63 0.49
N LYS A 316 -15.87 -7.37 -0.61
CA LYS A 316 -15.51 -6.82 -1.94
C LYS A 316 -16.45 -5.73 -2.47
N THR A 317 -17.67 -5.62 -1.94
CA THR A 317 -18.63 -4.56 -2.30
C THR A 317 -18.28 -3.21 -1.67
N ASN A 318 -17.57 -3.22 -0.55
CA ASN A 318 -17.18 -2.02 0.21
C ASN A 318 -15.72 -1.64 -0.04
N ILE A 319 -14.87 -2.64 -0.27
CA ILE A 319 -13.43 -2.48 -0.50
C ILE A 319 -13.16 -2.22 -1.97
N THR A 320 -12.52 -1.08 -2.24
CA THR A 320 -12.30 -0.55 -3.60
C THR A 320 -10.83 -0.48 -4.00
N GLY A 321 -9.94 -1.03 -3.19
CA GLY A 321 -8.50 -1.06 -3.45
C GLY A 321 -7.72 -1.67 -2.29
N VAL A 322 -6.65 -2.41 -2.60
CA VAL A 322 -5.68 -2.93 -1.64
C VAL A 322 -4.29 -2.61 -2.15
N THR A 323 -3.51 -1.86 -1.38
CA THR A 323 -2.15 -1.42 -1.73
C THR A 323 -1.17 -1.94 -0.70
N PHE A 324 -0.07 -2.54 -1.15
CA PHE A 324 1.03 -2.98 -0.28
C PHE A 324 2.04 -1.85 -0.03
N TRP A 325 2.59 -1.75 1.19
CA TRP A 325 3.58 -0.73 1.51
C TRP A 325 5.02 -1.25 1.35
N ASN A 326 5.64 -0.84 0.23
CA ASN A 326 6.87 -1.37 -0.37
C ASN A 326 6.66 -2.63 -1.24
N LEU A 327 7.60 -2.85 -2.17
CA LEU A 327 7.47 -3.84 -3.25
C LEU A 327 7.85 -5.27 -2.84
N SER A 328 8.87 -5.41 -1.99
CA SER A 328 9.45 -6.71 -1.65
C SER A 328 10.23 -6.63 -0.34
N ASP A 329 10.47 -7.78 0.28
CA ASP A 329 11.24 -7.88 1.52
C ASP A 329 12.71 -7.44 1.36
N LYS A 330 13.18 -7.09 0.15
CA LYS A 330 14.49 -6.46 -0.04
C LYS A 330 14.58 -5.13 0.72
N TYR A 331 13.50 -4.34 0.69
CA TYR A 331 13.39 -3.07 1.39
C TYR A 331 11.99 -2.94 1.98
N SER A 332 11.91 -2.86 3.31
CA SER A 332 10.69 -2.45 4.01
C SER A 332 11.01 -1.31 4.97
N TRP A 333 10.10 -0.34 5.07
CA TRP A 333 10.17 0.71 6.10
C TRP A 333 10.13 0.16 7.54
N LEU A 334 9.64 -1.08 7.73
CA LEU A 334 9.65 -1.81 9.00
C LEU A 334 11.00 -2.46 9.33
N ASP A 335 11.98 -2.41 8.43
CA ASP A 335 13.33 -2.84 8.72
C ASP A 335 14.00 -1.83 9.67
N ASN A 336 14.66 -2.31 10.73
CA ASN A 336 15.46 -1.49 11.63
C ASN A 336 16.94 -1.92 11.55
N ARG A 337 17.86 -1.12 12.11
CA ARG A 337 19.30 -1.44 12.20
C ARG A 337 19.49 -2.85 12.79
N GLY A 338 19.78 -3.81 11.92
CA GLY A 338 20.07 -5.20 12.30
C GLY A 338 18.91 -6.21 12.19
N ARG A 339 17.68 -5.79 11.90
CA ARG A 339 16.53 -6.71 11.89
C ARG A 339 15.61 -6.48 10.70
N LYS A 340 15.43 -7.54 9.90
CA LYS A 340 14.53 -7.60 8.74
C LYS A 340 13.13 -8.00 9.17
N ASN A 341 12.09 -7.40 8.59
CA ASN A 341 10.69 -7.65 8.99
C ASN A 341 9.94 -8.65 8.10
N TYR A 342 10.47 -8.92 6.90
CA TYR A 342 9.88 -9.79 5.88
C TYR A 342 8.37 -9.63 5.66
N PRO A 343 7.79 -8.41 5.58
CA PRO A 343 6.37 -8.26 5.78
C PRO A 343 5.52 -8.41 4.50
N LEU A 344 6.14 -8.65 3.34
CA LEU A 344 5.51 -8.54 2.02
C LEU A 344 5.34 -9.90 1.33
N LEU A 345 4.76 -9.89 0.13
CA LEU A 345 4.50 -11.11 -0.66
C LEU A 345 5.68 -11.56 -1.51
N PHE A 346 6.68 -10.70 -1.73
CA PHE A 346 7.86 -10.99 -2.54
C PHE A 346 9.10 -10.93 -1.65
N ASP A 347 10.01 -11.88 -1.83
CA ASP A 347 11.23 -11.99 -1.04
C ASP A 347 12.30 -10.96 -1.47
N GLN A 348 13.49 -11.06 -0.87
CA GLN A 348 14.61 -10.15 -1.16
C GLN A 348 15.14 -10.22 -2.60
N ASN A 349 14.80 -11.29 -3.32
CA ASN A 349 15.18 -11.55 -4.71
C ASN A 349 14.01 -11.27 -5.67
N LEU A 350 12.94 -10.60 -5.21
CA LEU A 350 11.73 -10.31 -5.97
C LEU A 350 10.91 -11.56 -6.35
N MET A 351 11.16 -12.70 -5.72
CA MET A 351 10.45 -13.95 -5.98
C MET A 351 9.21 -14.08 -5.07
N PRO A 352 8.10 -14.66 -5.55
CA PRO A 352 6.91 -14.87 -4.73
C PRO A 352 7.20 -15.76 -3.52
N LYS A 353 6.83 -15.30 -2.32
CA LYS A 353 6.83 -16.10 -1.08
C LYS A 353 5.63 -17.04 -1.04
N LYS A 354 5.60 -17.98 -0.08
CA LYS A 354 4.40 -18.81 0.17
C LYS A 354 3.14 -17.96 0.42
N ALA A 355 3.29 -16.77 1.02
CA ALA A 355 2.19 -15.86 1.28
C ALA A 355 1.50 -15.39 -0.01
N PHE A 356 2.26 -15.19 -1.09
CA PHE A 356 1.70 -14.86 -2.40
C PHE A 356 0.70 -15.93 -2.86
N TYR A 357 1.09 -17.20 -2.77
CA TYR A 357 0.23 -18.29 -3.23
C TYR A 357 -1.03 -18.42 -2.38
N GLU A 358 -0.94 -18.21 -1.07
CA GLU A 358 -2.10 -18.24 -0.18
C GLU A 358 -3.09 -17.10 -0.49
N VAL A 359 -2.61 -15.88 -0.75
CA VAL A 359 -3.51 -14.78 -1.16
C VAL A 359 -4.10 -14.99 -2.54
N THR A 360 -3.47 -15.76 -3.43
CA THR A 360 -4.03 -16.08 -4.76
C THR A 360 -4.91 -17.33 -4.79
N LYS A 361 -5.09 -18.00 -3.66
CA LYS A 361 -5.97 -19.16 -3.51
C LYS A 361 -7.41 -18.70 -3.25
N PHE A 362 -8.32 -19.03 -4.17
CA PHE A 362 -9.74 -18.68 -4.13
C PHE A 362 -10.60 -19.88 -3.80
#